data_AF-A0A7T5EYB4-F1
#
_entry.id   AF-A0A7T5EYB4-F1
#
_cell.length_a   1.000
_cell.length_b   1.000
_cell.length_c   1.000
_cell.angle_alpha   90.00
_cell.angle_beta   90.00
_cell.angle_gamma   90.00
#
_symmetry.space_group_name_H-M   'P 1'
#
loop_
_entity.id
_entity.type
_entity.pdbx_description
1 polymer ?
#
loop_
_entity_poly.entity_id
_entity_poly.type
_entity_poly.pdbx_seq_one_letter_code
_entity_poly.pdbx_strand_id
1 'polypeptide(L)'
;MPQSIHTPMRKIHVNDGQVLCPLRGLIDVELCFYCTDLVTVNLDSKAPSITCKATDDISEEQRKAYKWMSLLQLAERYGNVSKVCRDHSISRSMFYRYKRRYEQYGFQGLMTPTRL
;
A
#
# COMPACT_ATOMS: atom_id res chain seq x y z
N MET A 1 16.51 20.85 23.01
CA MET A 1 16.55 19.38 23.11
C MET A 1 15.52 18.83 22.13
N PRO A 2 15.89 18.01 21.13
CA PRO A 2 14.91 17.45 20.22
C PRO A 2 14.05 16.44 21.00
N GLN A 3 12.73 16.64 20.98
CA GLN A 3 11.78 15.74 21.60
C GLN A 3 11.86 14.38 20.90
N SER A 4 12.04 13.30 21.66
CA SER A 4 12.03 11.94 21.17
C SER A 4 10.69 11.65 20.47
N ILE A 5 10.70 11.61 19.14
CA ILE A 5 9.54 11.27 18.33
C ILE A 5 9.26 9.78 18.55
N HIS A 6 8.30 9.45 19.41
CA HIS A 6 7.87 8.08 19.63
C HIS A 6 7.08 7.62 18.39
N THR A 7 7.69 6.88 17.48
CA THR A 7 6.97 6.34 16.31
C THR A 7 5.99 5.28 16.79
N PRO A 8 4.66 5.47 16.61
CA PRO A 8 3.70 4.52 17.13
C PRO A 8 3.77 3.19 16.37
N MET A 9 3.87 2.09 17.11
CA MET A 9 3.73 0.75 16.56
C MET A 9 2.25 0.42 16.39
N ARG A 10 1.84 0.00 15.20
CA ARG A 10 0.47 -0.45 14.92
C ARG A 10 0.44 -1.94 14.65
N LYS A 11 -0.31 -2.66 15.47
CA LYS A 11 -0.69 -4.06 15.23
C LYS A 11 -1.89 -4.10 14.29
N ILE A 12 -1.76 -4.84 13.20
CA ILE A 12 -2.77 -4.97 12.14
C ILE A 12 -3.11 -6.45 12.00
N HIS A 13 -4.39 -6.77 12.03
CA HIS A 13 -4.87 -8.14 11.83
C HIS A 13 -4.81 -8.52 10.35
N VAL A 14 -4.42 -9.76 10.09
CA VAL A 14 -4.44 -10.37 8.76
C VAL A 14 -5.78 -11.07 8.60
N ASN A 15 -6.52 -10.73 7.55
CA ASN A 15 -7.80 -11.34 7.22
C ASN A 15 -7.71 -11.85 5.78
N ASP A 16 -7.88 -13.16 5.59
CA ASP A 16 -7.82 -13.81 4.27
C ASP A 16 -6.55 -13.45 3.47
N GLY A 17 -5.40 -13.47 4.15
CA GLY A 17 -4.11 -13.08 3.55
C GLY A 17 -3.95 -11.59 3.27
N GLN A 18 -4.90 -10.73 3.69
CA GLN A 18 -4.86 -9.29 3.47
C GLN A 18 -4.74 -8.49 4.77
N VAL A 19 -4.20 -7.28 4.67
CA VAL A 19 -4.12 -6.32 5.77
C VAL A 19 -4.58 -4.95 5.31
N LEU A 20 -5.20 -4.19 6.22
CA LEU A 20 -5.45 -2.77 6.02
C LEU A 20 -4.23 -1.97 6.47
N CYS A 21 -3.28 -1.78 5.56
CA CYS A 21 -2.09 -0.99 5.81
C CYS A 21 -2.47 0.50 6.00
N PRO A 22 -1.97 1.18 7.04
CA PRO A 22 -2.28 2.59 7.28
C PRO A 22 -1.79 3.51 6.16
N LEU A 23 -0.73 3.10 5.45
CA LEU A 23 -0.12 3.86 4.36
C LEU A 23 -0.68 3.49 2.98
N ARG A 24 -0.85 2.18 2.74
CA ARG A 24 -1.12 1.60 1.43
C ARG A 24 -2.59 1.19 1.22
N GLY A 25 -3.40 1.19 2.28
CA GLY A 25 -4.76 0.65 2.24
C GLY A 25 -4.77 -0.87 2.27
N LEU A 26 -5.79 -1.48 1.65
CA LEU A 26 -5.94 -2.94 1.61
C LEU A 26 -4.88 -3.55 0.68
N ILE A 27 -3.99 -4.36 1.24
CA ILE A 27 -2.90 -5.04 0.53
C ILE A 27 -2.80 -6.50 0.96
N ASP A 28 -2.22 -7.33 0.12
CA ASP A 28 -1.80 -8.69 0.48
C ASP A 28 -0.71 -8.62 1.56
N VAL A 29 -0.78 -9.49 2.56
CA VAL A 29 0.15 -9.54 3.70
C VAL A 29 1.59 -9.75 3.25
N GLU A 30 1.82 -10.44 2.13
CA GLU A 30 3.16 -10.62 1.60
C GLU A 30 3.79 -9.30 1.12
N LEU A 31 2.98 -8.32 0.70
CA LEU A 31 3.48 -6.99 0.34
C LEU A 31 4.04 -6.25 1.56
N CYS A 32 3.69 -6.67 2.78
CA CYS A 32 4.26 -6.11 4.00
C CYS A 32 5.70 -6.53 4.22
N PHE A 33 6.14 -7.70 3.72
CA PHE A 33 7.54 -8.15 3.85
C PHE A 33 8.55 -7.24 3.15
N TYR A 34 8.07 -6.41 2.22
CA TYR A 34 8.86 -5.39 1.53
C TYR A 34 8.75 -3.99 2.17
N CYS A 35 8.09 -3.88 3.33
CA CYS A 35 7.96 -2.63 4.05
C CYS A 35 9.12 -2.47 5.03
N THR A 36 9.89 -1.38 4.90
CA THR A 36 10.98 -1.03 5.84
C THR A 36 10.48 -0.78 7.26
N ASP A 37 9.19 -0.46 7.40
CA ASP A 37 8.54 -0.20 8.67
C ASP A 37 7.92 -1.46 9.29
N LEU A 38 7.97 -2.62 8.64
CA LEU A 38 7.53 -3.87 9.23
C LEU A 38 8.43 -4.22 10.43
N VAL A 39 7.82 -4.52 11.57
CA VAL A 39 8.53 -4.85 12.81
C VAL A 39 8.38 -6.32 13.15
N THR A 40 7.14 -6.82 13.16
CA THR A 40 6.86 -8.22 13.49
C THR A 40 5.80 -8.81 12.58
N VAL A 41 5.90 -10.11 12.37
CA VAL A 41 4.96 -10.93 11.60
C VAL A 41 4.59 -12.12 12.48
N ASN A 42 3.29 -12.38 12.62
CA ASN A 42 2.77 -13.52 13.35
C ASN A 42 1.60 -14.11 12.56
N LEU A 43 1.90 -15.04 11.64
CA LEU A 43 0.90 -15.66 10.77
C LEU A 43 0.40 -17.02 11.28
N ASP A 44 1.15 -17.68 12.16
CA ASP A 44 0.81 -19.03 12.65
C ASP A 44 -0.16 -19.02 13.84
N SER A 45 -0.54 -17.84 14.33
CA SER A 45 -1.51 -17.67 15.43
C SER A 45 -2.95 -17.81 14.96
N LYS A 46 -3.86 -18.20 15.88
CA LYS A 46 -5.32 -18.15 15.68
C LYS A 46 -5.84 -16.76 15.27
N ALA A 47 -5.10 -15.71 15.66
CA ALA A 47 -5.37 -14.34 15.27
C ALA A 47 -4.12 -13.78 14.57
N PRO A 48 -3.92 -14.09 13.28
CA PRO A 48 -2.73 -13.69 12.56
C PRO A 48 -2.65 -12.16 12.48
N SER A 49 -1.46 -11.63 12.66
CA SER A 49 -1.23 -10.19 12.71
C SER A 49 0.18 -9.83 12.29
N ILE A 50 0.33 -8.60 11.82
CA ILE A 50 1.62 -7.95 11.61
C ILE A 50 1.69 -6.70 12.48
N THR A 51 2.89 -6.24 12.77
CA THR A 51 3.10 -4.95 13.43
C THR A 51 4.04 -4.10 12.60
N CYS A 52 3.67 -2.85 12.34
CA CYS A 52 4.52 -1.90 11.63
C CYS A 52 4.70 -0.58 12.41
N LYS A 53 5.78 0.14 12.13
CA LYS A 53 5.95 1.54 12.52
C LYS A 53 5.04 2.37 11.62
N ALA A 54 3.88 2.79 12.11
CA ALA A 54 3.00 3.61 11.29
C ALA A 54 3.41 5.06 11.45
N THR A 55 3.73 5.74 10.35
CA THR A 55 3.89 7.20 10.36
C THR A 55 2.53 7.82 10.02
N ASP A 56 2.08 8.75 10.86
CA ASP A 56 0.88 9.55 10.57
C ASP A 56 1.22 10.82 9.78
N ASP A 57 2.51 11.15 9.66
CA ASP A 57 3.03 12.32 8.93
C ASP A 57 3.33 11.96 7.46
N ILE A 58 2.26 11.77 6.68
CA ILE A 58 2.33 11.61 5.22
C ILE A 58 1.35 12.57 4.55
N SER A 59 1.73 13.12 3.40
CA SER A 59 0.83 13.96 2.62
C SER A 59 -0.29 13.15 1.95
N GLU A 60 -1.40 13.80 1.61
CA GLU A 60 -2.47 13.18 0.82
C GLU A 60 -1.98 12.67 -0.54
N GLU A 61 -1.02 13.36 -1.14
CA GLU A 61 -0.39 12.96 -2.41
C GLU A 61 0.42 11.68 -2.24
N GLN A 62 1.19 11.57 -1.16
CA GLN A 62 1.92 10.35 -0.81
C GLN A 62 0.95 9.19 -0.55
N ARG A 63 -0.13 9.41 0.20
CA ARG A 63 -1.14 8.37 0.47
C ARG A 63 -1.78 7.87 -0.83
N LYS A 64 -2.10 8.77 -1.76
CA LYS A 64 -2.58 8.41 -3.10
C LYS A 64 -1.53 7.62 -3.89
N ALA A 65 -0.27 8.05 -3.84
CA ALA A 65 0.82 7.38 -4.52
C ALA A 65 1.02 5.94 -4.02
N TYR A 66 1.02 5.74 -2.71
CA TYR A 66 1.13 4.42 -2.07
C TYR A 66 -0.05 3.50 -2.40
N LYS A 67 -1.27 4.05 -2.46
CA LYS A 67 -2.44 3.30 -2.92
C LYS A 67 -2.25 2.82 -4.37
N TRP A 68 -1.86 3.70 -5.29
CA TRP A 68 -1.62 3.33 -6.69
C TRP A 68 -0.48 2.33 -6.85
N MET A 69 0.61 2.51 -6.11
CA MET A 69 1.73 1.57 -6.12
C MET A 69 1.28 0.16 -5.72
N SER A 70 0.41 0.06 -4.71
CA SER A 70 -0.14 -1.23 -4.27
C SER A 70 -1.01 -1.90 -5.33
N LEU A 71 -1.82 -1.12 -6.07
CA LEU A 71 -2.64 -1.65 -7.17
C LEU A 71 -1.77 -2.16 -8.33
N LEU A 72 -0.67 -1.47 -8.65
CA LEU A 72 0.27 -1.91 -9.68
C LEU A 72 0.95 -3.23 -9.27
N GLN A 73 1.41 -3.32 -8.02
CA GLN A 73 2.03 -4.54 -7.46
C GLN A 73 1.05 -5.72 -7.41
N LEU A 74 -0.21 -5.48 -7.04
CA LEU A 74 -1.25 -6.52 -7.06
C LEU A 74 -1.52 -7.02 -8.48
N ALA A 75 -1.53 -6.12 -9.47
CA ALA A 75 -1.78 -6.51 -10.85
C ALA A 75 -0.64 -7.34 -11.44
N GLU A 76 0.61 -7.02 -11.08
CA GLU A 76 1.79 -7.81 -11.43
C GLU A 76 1.72 -9.21 -10.79
N ARG A 77 1.45 -9.27 -9.48
CA ARG A 77 1.30 -10.52 -8.73
C ARG A 77 0.20 -11.42 -9.29
N TYR A 78 -1.00 -10.87 -9.52
CA TYR A 78 -2.13 -11.65 -10.02
C TYR A 78 -2.02 -11.99 -11.51
N GLY A 79 -1.12 -11.33 -12.25
CA GLY A 79 -1.08 -11.40 -13.71
C GLY A 79 -2.40 -10.96 -14.36
N ASN A 80 -3.28 -10.25 -13.64
CA ASN A 80 -4.65 -10.01 -14.03
C ASN A 80 -5.13 -8.61 -13.62
N VAL A 81 -4.86 -7.64 -14.49
CA VAL A 81 -5.31 -6.24 -14.34
C VAL A 81 -6.83 -6.15 -14.19
N SER A 82 -7.60 -6.94 -14.94
CA SER A 82 -9.06 -6.88 -14.91
C SER A 82 -9.63 -7.28 -13.55
N LYS A 83 -9.02 -8.27 -12.88
CA LYS A 83 -9.39 -8.65 -11.51
C LYS A 83 -9.14 -7.50 -10.54
N VAL A 84 -7.93 -6.94 -10.54
CA VAL A 84 -7.58 -5.80 -9.65
C VAL A 84 -8.49 -4.61 -9.89
N CYS A 85 -8.79 -4.26 -11.14
CA CYS A 85 -9.70 -3.16 -11.44
C CYS A 85 -11.12 -3.38 -10.89
N ARG A 86 -11.64 -4.61 -10.96
CA ARG A 86 -12.95 -4.96 -10.39
C ARG A 86 -12.92 -4.94 -8.86
N ASP A 87 -11.93 -5.58 -8.26
CA ASP A 87 -11.81 -5.73 -6.80
C ASP A 87 -11.63 -4.36 -6.11
N HIS A 88 -11.03 -3.38 -6.80
CA HIS A 88 -10.78 -2.04 -6.27
C HIS A 88 -11.63 -0.93 -6.90
N SER A 89 -12.67 -1.27 -7.68
CA SER A 89 -13.61 -0.31 -8.29
C SER A 89 -12.94 0.83 -9.07
N ILE A 90 -11.92 0.53 -9.86
CA ILE A 90 -11.24 1.51 -10.73
C ILE A 90 -11.39 1.14 -12.21
N SER A 91 -11.39 2.15 -13.09
CA SER A 91 -11.40 1.90 -14.51
C SER A 91 -10.03 1.40 -15.01
N ARG A 92 -10.06 0.51 -16.01
CA ARG A 92 -8.83 0.05 -16.69
C ARG A 92 -8.05 1.21 -17.32
N SER A 93 -8.73 2.21 -17.84
CA SER A 93 -8.09 3.41 -18.41
C SER A 93 -7.32 4.20 -17.35
N MET A 94 -7.89 4.36 -16.15
CA MET A 94 -7.21 5.01 -15.03
C MET A 94 -6.00 4.20 -14.57
N PHE A 95 -6.14 2.86 -14.49
CA PHE A 95 -5.03 1.96 -14.17
C PHE A 95 -3.85 2.15 -15.13
N TYR A 96 -4.07 2.03 -16.44
CA TYR A 96 -2.99 2.17 -17.43
C TYR A 96 -2.40 3.59 -17.45
N ARG A 97 -3.19 4.63 -17.15
CA ARG A 97 -2.67 5.99 -16.99
C ARG A 97 -1.66 6.07 -15.85
N TYR A 98 -1.99 5.54 -14.67
CA TYR A 98 -1.07 5.54 -13.54
C TYR A 98 0.13 4.60 -13.74
N LYS A 99 -0.06 3.45 -14.39
CA LYS A 99 1.03 2.55 -14.79
C LYS A 99 2.07 3.28 -15.65
N ARG A 100 1.62 3.96 -16.71
CA ARG A 100 2.52 4.74 -17.59
C ARG A 100 3.29 5.81 -16.82
N ARG A 101 2.63 6.54 -15.92
CA ARG A 101 3.30 7.57 -15.10
C ARG A 101 4.34 6.98 -14.16
N TYR A 102 4.06 5.81 -13.59
CA TYR A 102 5.01 5.11 -12.74
C TYR A 102 6.23 4.62 -13.54
N GLU A 103 6.01 4.03 -14.71
CA GLU A 103 7.11 3.59 -15.60
C GLU A 103 8.00 4.76 -16.03
N GLN A 104 7.42 5.95 -16.25
CA GLN A 104 8.16 7.12 -16.71
C GLN A 104 8.84 7.93 -15.61
N TYR A 105 8.20 8.04 -14.43
CA TYR A 105 8.63 8.98 -13.37
C TYR A 105 8.78 8.32 -11.99
N GLY A 106 8.65 6.99 -11.92
CA GLY A 106 8.65 6.24 -10.66
C GLY A 106 7.53 6.69 -9.72
N PHE A 107 7.81 6.66 -8.42
CA PHE A 107 6.85 7.01 -7.38
C PHE A 107 6.32 8.45 -7.50
N GLN A 108 7.15 9.38 -7.98
CA GLN A 108 6.74 10.78 -8.19
C GLN A 108 5.61 10.90 -9.22
N GLY A 109 5.59 10.02 -10.23
CA GLY A 109 4.50 9.93 -11.20
C GLY A 109 3.15 9.55 -10.60
N LEU A 110 3.14 8.96 -9.41
CA LEU A 110 1.93 8.55 -8.69
C LEU A 110 1.42 9.61 -7.70
N MET A 111 2.27 10.56 -7.29
CA MET A 111 1.89 11.65 -6.39
C MET A 111 0.99 12.70 -7.07
N THR A 112 1.05 12.81 -8.39
CA THR A 112 0.42 13.93 -9.08
C THR A 112 -1.11 13.86 -9.01
N PRO A 113 -1.81 14.95 -8.63
CA PRO A 113 -3.26 15.01 -8.70
C PRO A 113 -3.70 14.83 -10.15
N THR A 114 -4.64 13.91 -10.38
CA THR A 114 -5.42 13.94 -11.62
C THR A 114 -6.36 15.14 -11.51
N ARG A 115 -5.93 16.35 -11.91
CA ARG A 115 -6.86 17.37 -12.36
C ARG A 115 -7.16 17.04 -13.83
N LEU A 116 -8.30 16.40 -14.04
CA LEU A 116 -9.07 16.50 -15.29
C LEU A 116 -10.23 17.44 -14.98
#